data_AF-A0A925XZI2-F1
#
_entry.id   AF-A0A925XZI2-F1
#
_cell.length_a   1.000
_cell.length_b   1.000
_cell.length_c   1.000
_cell.angle_alpha   90.00
_cell.angle_beta   90.00
_cell.angle_gamma   90.00
#
_symmetry.space_group_name_H-M   'P 1'
#
loop_
_entity.id
_entity.type
_entity.pdbx_description
1 polymer ?
#
loop_
_entity_poly.entity_id
_entity_poly.type
_entity_poly.pdbx_seq_one_letter_code
_entity_poly.pdbx_strand_id
1 'polypeptide(L)'
;MKQIVVGVGLVIFLVGCSTPTPVARTQASPKAPVDPPVKRQLAFPVTGPGAIFLLKADGMPFKEQSGKYTGELAVKPYTSRLNLTAESLTTPSSRRLSLVVQLPNADRSHNVSDDRPVAFLEVDGQSLREGLAIDSTIYTITQEDAKATNIKFNFLEPGTQQVLAARERVAVKVRLQSDVFANAGECTDASPGSAPTRQCRKPYTGRTIEGPALVKLKTFFGPPTAEATRGQ
;
A
#
# COMPACT_ATOMS: atom_id res chain seq x y z
N MET A 1 -26.26 30.53 75.21
CA MET A 1 -27.69 30.50 74.87
C MET A 1 -27.87 29.67 73.60
N LYS A 2 -28.73 28.65 73.70
CA LYS A 2 -29.32 27.78 72.67
C LYS A 2 -28.37 26.97 71.74
N GLN A 3 -28.52 25.66 71.53
CA GLN A 3 -29.26 24.57 72.17
C GLN A 3 -28.71 23.25 71.57
N ILE A 4 -28.52 22.24 72.43
CA ILE A 4 -28.98 20.82 72.32
C ILE A 4 -28.50 20.01 71.11
N VAL A 5 -27.59 19.03 71.25
CA VAL A 5 -27.66 17.71 71.95
C VAL A 5 -28.30 16.60 71.08
N VAL A 6 -27.45 15.62 70.71
CA VAL A 6 -27.56 14.15 70.89
C VAL A 6 -28.88 13.48 70.44
N GLY A 7 -28.91 12.32 69.79
CA GLY A 7 -27.87 11.36 69.48
C GLY A 7 -28.46 10.09 68.87
N VAL A 8 -27.50 9.25 68.50
CA VAL A 8 -27.50 7.83 68.14
C VAL A 8 -28.70 6.97 68.61
N GLY A 9 -29.18 6.12 67.70
CA GLY A 9 -29.37 4.69 68.02
C GLY A 9 -30.62 3.97 67.47
N LEU A 10 -30.35 2.97 66.62
CA LEU A 10 -30.99 1.63 66.51
C LEU A 10 -32.52 1.57 66.19
N VAL A 11 -33.05 1.09 65.05
CA VAL A 11 -32.89 -0.12 64.20
C VAL A 11 -34.14 -1.04 64.27
N ILE A 12 -34.48 -1.57 63.08
CA ILE A 12 -35.29 -2.77 62.72
C ILE A 12 -36.81 -2.63 62.47
N PHE A 13 -37.12 -2.64 61.16
CA PHE A 13 -38.10 -3.40 60.38
C PHE A 13 -39.42 -3.86 61.02
N LEU A 14 -40.51 -3.61 60.29
CA LEU A 14 -41.56 -4.60 60.00
C LEU A 14 -42.24 -4.28 58.66
N VAL A 15 -41.89 -5.09 57.65
CA VAL A 15 -42.71 -5.77 56.63
C VAL A 15 -43.91 -5.00 56.03
N GLY A 16 -43.79 -4.67 54.73
CA GLY A 16 -44.90 -4.32 53.85
C GLY A 16 -44.68 -4.92 52.46
N CYS A 17 -45.69 -5.64 51.95
CA CYS A 17 -45.72 -6.39 50.70
C CYS A 17 -45.13 -5.65 49.49
N SER A 18 -44.21 -6.32 48.79
CA SER A 18 -43.85 -5.96 47.42
C SER A 18 -44.03 -7.19 46.52
N THR A 19 -45.01 -7.09 45.63
CA THR A 19 -45.24 -7.95 44.47
C THR A 19 -43.95 -8.25 43.72
N PRO A 20 -43.70 -9.49 43.26
CA PRO A 20 -42.53 -9.78 42.45
C PRO A 20 -42.66 -9.09 41.10
N THR A 21 -41.90 -8.01 40.90
CA THR A 21 -41.65 -7.45 39.57
C THR A 21 -40.95 -8.53 38.75
N PRO A 22 -41.50 -9.00 37.62
CA PRO A 22 -40.76 -9.88 36.75
C PRO A 22 -39.56 -9.10 36.23
N VAL A 23 -38.36 -9.54 36.61
CA VAL A 23 -37.12 -9.08 35.99
C VAL A 23 -37.23 -9.47 34.52
N ALA A 24 -37.49 -8.49 33.67
CA ALA A 24 -37.33 -8.65 32.24
C ALA A 24 -35.86 -9.04 32.02
N ARG A 25 -35.59 -10.34 31.87
CA ARG A 25 -34.38 -10.80 31.21
C ARG A 25 -34.45 -10.21 29.82
N THR A 26 -33.76 -9.09 29.59
CA THR A 26 -33.23 -8.77 28.28
C THR A 26 -32.34 -9.95 27.91
N GLN A 27 -32.94 -10.95 27.25
CA GLN A 27 -32.21 -11.87 26.40
C GLN A 27 -31.47 -10.95 25.43
N ALA A 28 -30.18 -10.78 25.65
CA ALA A 28 -29.30 -10.22 24.65
C ALA A 28 -29.52 -11.09 23.41
N SER A 29 -30.20 -10.54 22.41
CA SER A 29 -30.32 -11.20 21.11
C SER A 29 -28.91 -11.59 20.69
N PRO A 30 -28.68 -12.83 20.23
CA PRO A 30 -27.37 -13.23 19.75
C PRO A 30 -26.90 -12.16 18.76
N LYS A 31 -25.72 -11.55 18.99
CA LYS A 31 -25.10 -10.70 17.98
C LYS A 31 -25.08 -11.53 16.70
N ALA A 32 -25.70 -11.00 15.64
CA ALA A 32 -25.63 -11.63 14.33
C ALA A 32 -24.15 -11.92 14.02
N PRO A 33 -23.82 -13.10 13.47
CA PRO A 33 -22.46 -13.41 13.08
C PRO A 33 -21.92 -12.27 12.22
N VAL A 34 -20.83 -11.65 12.65
CA VAL A 34 -20.14 -10.65 11.84
C VAL A 34 -19.39 -11.44 10.79
N ASP A 35 -19.76 -11.28 9.52
CA ASP A 35 -19.08 -11.97 8.43
C ASP A 35 -17.57 -11.71 8.50
N PRO A 36 -16.74 -12.75 8.34
CA PRO A 36 -15.30 -12.60 8.41
C PRO A 36 -14.79 -11.71 7.26
N PRO A 37 -13.71 -10.96 7.46
CA PRO A 37 -13.14 -10.13 6.42
C PRO A 37 -12.68 -10.95 5.23
N VAL A 38 -13.07 -10.56 4.02
CA VAL A 38 -12.71 -11.23 2.76
C VAL A 38 -11.52 -10.53 2.12
N LYS A 39 -10.40 -11.24 1.97
CA LYS A 39 -9.20 -10.75 1.26
C LYS A 39 -9.12 -11.35 -0.14
N ARG A 40 -8.96 -10.49 -1.15
CA ARG A 40 -8.73 -10.87 -2.56
C ARG A 40 -7.44 -10.24 -3.07
N GLN A 41 -6.78 -10.91 -4.02
CA GLN A 41 -5.57 -10.43 -4.67
C GLN A 41 -5.66 -10.60 -6.19
N LEU A 42 -5.04 -9.67 -6.92
CA LEU A 42 -4.85 -9.74 -8.36
C LEU A 42 -3.40 -9.38 -8.67
N ALA A 43 -2.62 -10.37 -9.11
CA ALA A 43 -1.24 -10.17 -9.53
C ALA A 43 -1.17 -9.69 -10.99
N PHE A 44 -0.25 -8.79 -11.28
CA PHE A 44 0.08 -8.35 -12.63
C PHE A 44 1.47 -8.90 -12.98
N PRO A 45 1.57 -10.08 -13.62
CA PRO A 45 2.86 -10.66 -13.95
C PRO A 45 3.64 -9.75 -14.92
N VAL A 46 4.96 -9.88 -14.91
CA VAL A 46 5.83 -9.27 -15.91
C VAL A 46 5.77 -10.14 -17.17
N THR A 47 5.16 -9.63 -18.23
CA THR A 47 4.95 -10.37 -19.49
C THR A 47 6.01 -10.07 -20.55
N GLY A 48 6.84 -9.04 -20.35
CA GLY A 48 7.93 -8.69 -21.25
C GLY A 48 8.66 -7.40 -20.84
N PRO A 49 9.72 -7.01 -21.56
CA PRO A 49 10.55 -5.85 -21.24
C PRO A 49 9.78 -4.53 -21.22
N GLY A 50 8.83 -4.33 -22.14
CA GLY A 50 8.03 -3.09 -22.21
C GLY A 50 7.16 -2.82 -20.97
N ALA A 51 7.00 -3.79 -20.07
CA ALA A 51 6.29 -3.58 -18.81
C ALA A 51 7.13 -2.84 -17.76
N ILE A 52 8.46 -2.82 -17.91
CA ILE A 52 9.44 -2.29 -16.96
C ILE A 52 10.13 -1.08 -17.61
N PHE A 53 10.43 -0.05 -16.82
CA PHE A 53 11.27 1.05 -17.28
C PHE A 53 12.21 1.53 -16.17
N LEU A 54 13.43 1.90 -16.56
CA LEU A 54 14.36 2.67 -15.74
C LEU A 54 14.49 4.07 -16.34
N LEU A 55 14.23 5.11 -15.55
CA LEU A 55 14.30 6.51 -15.96
C LEU A 55 15.44 7.23 -15.25
N LYS A 56 16.15 8.10 -15.98
CA LYS A 56 16.97 9.15 -15.37
C LYS A 56 16.07 10.11 -14.61
N ALA A 57 16.64 10.77 -13.60
CA ALA A 57 15.93 11.76 -12.80
C ALA A 57 15.33 12.91 -13.63
N ASP A 58 15.89 13.19 -14.81
CA ASP A 58 15.43 14.21 -15.77
C ASP A 58 14.39 13.70 -16.77
N GLY A 59 13.90 12.47 -16.60
CA GLY A 59 12.86 11.87 -17.45
C GLY A 59 13.38 11.32 -18.78
N MET A 60 14.68 11.39 -19.05
CA MET A 60 15.25 10.75 -20.23
C MET A 60 15.39 9.24 -20.02
N PRO A 61 14.85 8.39 -20.93
CA PRO A 61 15.11 6.97 -20.89
C PRO A 61 16.59 6.69 -21.16
N PHE A 62 17.12 5.65 -20.54
CA PHE A 62 18.48 5.18 -20.81
C PHE A 62 18.59 4.67 -22.26
N LYS A 63 19.69 5.03 -22.95
CA LYS A 63 20.10 4.37 -24.18
C LYS A 63 21.07 3.26 -23.81
N GLU A 64 20.62 2.01 -23.87
CA GLU A 64 21.49 0.86 -23.67
C GLU A 64 22.37 0.62 -24.91
N GLN A 65 23.68 0.42 -24.73
CA GLN A 65 24.63 0.18 -25.83
C GLN A 65 24.37 -1.12 -26.61
N SER A 66 23.72 -2.12 -26.02
CA SER A 66 23.48 -3.41 -26.68
C SER A 66 22.22 -3.46 -27.54
N GLY A 67 21.38 -2.40 -27.48
CA GLY A 67 20.15 -2.27 -28.26
C GLY A 67 19.07 -3.31 -27.96
N LYS A 68 19.28 -4.20 -26.98
CA LYS A 68 18.32 -5.25 -26.60
C LYS A 68 17.24 -4.73 -25.67
N TYR A 69 17.52 -3.67 -24.92
CA TYR A 69 16.63 -3.14 -23.89
C TYR A 69 16.34 -1.66 -24.16
N THR A 70 15.20 -1.38 -24.80
CA THR A 70 14.69 0.00 -24.93
C THR A 70 14.09 0.41 -23.59
N GLY A 71 14.85 1.16 -22.78
CA GLY A 71 14.38 1.70 -21.51
C GLY A 71 14.78 0.92 -20.26
N GLU A 72 15.53 -0.19 -20.37
CA GLU A 72 16.16 -0.85 -19.23
C GLU A 72 17.68 -0.65 -19.32
N LEU A 73 18.28 -0.13 -18.24
CA LEU A 73 19.72 -0.27 -18.07
C LEU A 73 19.95 -1.63 -17.43
N ALA A 74 20.60 -2.56 -18.14
CA ALA A 74 21.15 -3.77 -17.55
C ALA A 74 22.40 -3.41 -16.73
N VAL A 75 22.24 -2.63 -15.64
CA VAL A 75 23.29 -2.57 -14.62
C VAL A 75 23.28 -3.94 -13.99
N LYS A 76 24.27 -4.80 -14.25
CA LYS A 76 24.50 -5.93 -13.35
C LYS A 76 25.05 -5.32 -12.06
N PRO A 77 24.40 -5.45 -10.88
CA PRO A 77 23.41 -6.45 -10.43
C PRO A 77 21.93 -6.02 -10.37
N TYR A 78 21.59 -4.81 -10.83
CA TYR A 78 20.28 -4.18 -10.69
C TYR A 78 19.23 -4.63 -11.72
N THR A 79 18.77 -5.88 -11.62
CA THR A 79 17.57 -6.36 -12.34
C THR A 79 16.31 -6.18 -11.48
N SER A 80 15.95 -4.94 -11.14
CA SER A 80 14.79 -4.69 -10.26
C SER A 80 13.49 -4.78 -11.05
N ARG A 81 12.98 -6.00 -11.20
CA ARG A 81 11.63 -6.26 -11.73
C ARG A 81 10.63 -5.97 -10.61
N LEU A 82 9.74 -4.99 -10.83
CA LEU A 82 8.69 -4.70 -9.86
C LEU A 82 7.55 -5.72 -10.02
N ASN A 83 7.26 -6.45 -8.95
CA ASN A 83 6.05 -7.25 -8.88
C ASN A 83 4.91 -6.33 -8.42
N LEU A 84 3.79 -6.35 -9.14
CA LEU A 84 2.60 -5.56 -8.82
C LEU A 84 1.46 -6.48 -8.45
N THR A 85 0.84 -6.22 -7.31
CA THR A 85 -0.34 -6.94 -6.82
C THR A 85 -1.38 -5.95 -6.32
N ALA A 86 -2.58 -5.99 -6.89
CA ALA A 86 -3.72 -5.31 -6.31
C ALA A 86 -4.32 -6.16 -5.18
N GLU A 87 -4.65 -5.53 -4.06
CA GLU A 87 -5.33 -6.17 -2.92
C GLU A 87 -6.68 -5.49 -2.67
N SER A 88 -7.67 -6.29 -2.28
CA SER A 88 -8.95 -5.81 -1.75
C SER A 88 -9.20 -6.52 -0.42
N LEU A 89 -9.49 -5.75 0.62
CA LEU A 89 -9.95 -6.26 1.92
C LEU A 89 -11.36 -5.70 2.17
N THR A 90 -12.35 -6.58 2.19
CA THR A 90 -13.74 -6.20 2.45
C THR A 90 -14.13 -6.66 3.84
N THR A 91 -14.62 -5.73 4.66
CA THR A 91 -15.29 -5.98 5.94
C THR A 91 -16.78 -5.65 5.78
N PRO A 92 -17.65 -6.01 6.74
CA PRO A 92 -19.07 -5.65 6.68
C PRO A 92 -19.33 -4.13 6.58
N SER A 93 -18.39 -3.31 7.06
CA SER A 93 -18.53 -1.86 7.13
C SER A 93 -17.69 -1.09 6.12
N SER A 94 -16.73 -1.73 5.44
CA SER A 94 -15.77 -1.01 4.60
C SER A 94 -15.09 -1.91 3.58
N ARG A 95 -14.52 -1.27 2.55
CA ARG A 95 -13.63 -1.94 1.60
C ARG A 95 -12.37 -1.12 1.44
N ARG A 96 -11.22 -1.76 1.69
CA ARG A 96 -9.90 -1.15 1.48
C ARG A 96 -9.27 -1.72 0.22
N LEU A 97 -8.89 -0.84 -0.69
CA LEU A 97 -8.19 -1.17 -1.92
C LEU A 97 -6.73 -0.78 -1.79
N SER A 98 -5.84 -1.58 -2.36
CA SER A 98 -4.41 -1.27 -2.34
C SER A 98 -3.71 -1.77 -3.59
N LEU A 99 -2.62 -1.10 -3.94
CA LEU A 99 -1.63 -1.62 -4.89
C LEU A 99 -0.32 -1.83 -4.13
N VAL A 100 0.14 -3.07 -4.12
CA VAL A 100 1.40 -3.47 -3.51
C VAL A 100 2.44 -3.63 -4.59
N VAL A 101 3.55 -2.94 -4.41
CA VAL A 101 4.71 -2.97 -5.28
C VAL A 101 5.82 -3.65 -4.52
N GLN A 102 6.34 -4.74 -5.06
CA GLN A 102 7.44 -5.47 -4.45
C GLN A 102 8.68 -5.34 -5.32
N LEU A 103 9.77 -4.91 -4.70
CA LEU A 103 11.11 -4.93 -5.25
C LEU A 103 11.85 -6.13 -4.64
N PRO A 104 11.95 -7.25 -5.36
CA PRO A 104 12.75 -8.38 -4.91
C PRO A 104 14.24 -8.02 -4.90
N ASN A 105 14.99 -8.62 -3.97
CA ASN A 105 16.42 -8.38 -3.80
C ASN A 105 16.80 -6.91 -3.54
N ALA A 106 15.90 -6.16 -2.91
CA ALA A 106 16.16 -4.80 -2.44
C ALA A 106 16.46 -4.84 -0.94
N ASP A 107 17.72 -4.63 -0.56
CA ASP A 107 18.22 -4.67 0.82
C ASP A 107 19.08 -3.46 1.21
N ARG A 108 19.80 -3.53 2.35
CA ARG A 108 20.67 -2.44 2.86
C ARG A 108 21.80 -2.07 1.91
N SER A 109 22.14 -2.89 0.92
CA SER A 109 23.09 -2.56 -0.15
C SER A 109 22.40 -2.27 -1.49
N HIS A 110 21.06 -2.41 -1.59
CA HIS A 110 20.30 -2.28 -2.83
C HIS A 110 18.97 -1.52 -2.65
N ASN A 111 19.06 -0.20 -2.78
CA ASN A 111 18.25 0.62 -3.72
C ASN A 111 16.74 0.71 -3.50
N VAL A 112 16.35 1.42 -2.43
CA VAL A 112 15.23 2.37 -2.45
C VAL A 112 15.75 3.65 -1.81
N SER A 113 15.47 4.82 -2.41
CA SER A 113 15.98 6.08 -1.86
C SER A 113 15.30 6.42 -0.52
N ASP A 114 16.08 7.01 0.39
CA ASP A 114 15.52 7.59 1.63
C ASP A 114 14.81 8.94 1.41
N ASP A 115 14.96 9.55 0.23
CA ASP A 115 14.31 10.81 -0.11
C ASP A 115 12.79 10.61 -0.17
N ARG A 116 12.07 11.59 0.37
CA ARG A 116 10.62 11.65 0.28
C ARG A 116 10.21 12.70 -0.76
N PRO A 117 9.20 12.42 -1.62
CA PRO A 117 8.54 11.12 -1.79
C PRO A 117 9.42 10.11 -2.53
N VAL A 118 9.39 8.87 -2.05
CA VAL A 118 10.20 7.75 -2.53
C VAL A 118 9.56 7.00 -3.70
N ALA A 119 8.24 7.04 -3.79
CA ALA A 119 7.49 6.32 -4.79
C ALA A 119 6.28 7.15 -5.19
N PHE A 120 5.88 6.98 -6.44
CA PHE A 120 4.86 7.75 -7.10
C PHE A 120 3.92 6.77 -7.77
N LEU A 121 2.63 6.96 -7.55
CA LEU A 121 1.60 6.27 -8.29
C LEU A 121 0.94 7.32 -9.20
N GLU A 122 0.99 7.08 -10.50
CA GLU A 122 0.48 7.98 -11.52
C GLU A 122 -0.73 7.37 -12.21
N VAL A 123 -1.74 8.17 -12.49
CA VAL A 123 -2.88 7.82 -13.32
C VAL A 123 -2.87 8.73 -14.54
N ASP A 124 -2.79 8.15 -15.74
CA ASP A 124 -2.70 8.88 -17.01
C ASP A 124 -1.61 9.98 -17.00
N GLY A 125 -0.48 9.69 -16.34
CA GLY A 125 0.66 10.61 -16.21
C GLY A 125 0.55 11.65 -15.09
N GLN A 126 -0.53 11.66 -14.32
CA GLN A 126 -0.71 12.54 -13.17
C GLN A 126 -0.45 11.80 -11.86
N SER A 127 0.50 12.29 -11.05
CA SER A 127 0.82 11.70 -9.75
C SER A 127 -0.33 11.87 -8.75
N LEU A 128 -0.75 10.77 -8.14
CA LEU A 128 -1.65 10.77 -7.01
C LEU A 128 -0.97 11.40 -5.80
N ARG A 129 -1.71 12.26 -5.08
CA ARG A 129 -1.20 12.98 -3.92
C ARG A 129 -1.30 12.14 -2.65
N GLU A 130 -0.19 12.01 -1.94
CA GLU A 130 -0.11 11.38 -0.63
C GLU A 130 -0.99 12.11 0.40
N GLY A 131 -1.71 11.37 1.25
CA GLY A 131 -2.64 11.89 2.25
C GLY A 131 -3.96 12.43 1.69
N LEU A 132 -4.14 12.45 0.37
CA LEU A 132 -5.36 12.93 -0.31
C LEU A 132 -6.00 11.86 -1.20
N ALA A 133 -5.20 11.24 -2.06
CA ALA A 133 -5.64 10.19 -2.97
C ALA A 133 -5.14 8.81 -2.54
N ILE A 134 -3.98 8.77 -1.88
CA ILE A 134 -3.32 7.55 -1.44
C ILE A 134 -2.60 7.74 -0.11
N ASP A 135 -2.45 6.66 0.65
CA ASP A 135 -1.51 6.54 1.76
C ASP A 135 -0.53 5.40 1.48
N SER A 136 0.75 5.73 1.38
CA SER A 136 1.83 4.79 1.09
C SER A 136 2.50 4.29 2.37
N THR A 137 2.88 3.02 2.38
CA THR A 137 3.65 2.41 3.47
C THR A 137 4.76 1.56 2.89
N ILE A 138 5.98 1.72 3.38
CA ILE A 138 7.14 0.97 2.95
C ILE A 138 7.55 0.02 4.07
N TYR A 139 7.78 -1.23 3.73
CA TYR A 139 8.24 -2.23 4.67
C TYR A 139 9.09 -3.27 3.95
N THR A 140 10.14 -3.73 4.62
CA THR A 140 10.99 -4.81 4.13
C THR A 140 10.48 -6.13 4.68
N ILE A 141 10.42 -7.15 3.82
CA ILE A 141 10.15 -8.52 4.19
C ILE A 141 11.38 -9.37 3.88
N THR A 142 11.58 -10.41 4.68
CA THR A 142 12.54 -11.48 4.36
C THR A 142 11.74 -12.63 3.73
N GLN A 143 12.14 -13.06 2.55
CA GLN A 143 11.61 -14.24 1.86
C GLN A 143 12.75 -15.21 1.67
N GLU A 144 12.69 -16.35 2.37
CA GLU A 144 13.75 -17.36 2.37
C GLU A 144 15.10 -16.69 2.70
N ASP A 145 16.01 -16.62 1.72
CA ASP A 145 17.35 -16.02 1.85
C ASP A 145 17.48 -14.63 1.21
N ALA A 146 16.38 -14.07 0.69
CA ALA A 146 16.35 -12.77 0.02
C ALA A 146 15.52 -11.73 0.79
N LYS A 147 15.95 -10.47 0.75
CA LYS A 147 15.14 -9.34 1.23
C LYS A 147 14.38 -8.72 0.07
N ALA A 148 13.12 -8.42 0.30
CA ALA A 148 12.30 -7.68 -0.64
C ALA A 148 11.74 -6.43 0.04
N THR A 149 11.70 -5.32 -0.69
CA THR A 149 11.05 -4.10 -0.21
C THR A 149 9.67 -4.00 -0.83
N ASN A 150 8.65 -3.93 0.02
CA ASN A 150 7.27 -3.70 -0.38
C ASN A 150 6.89 -2.24 -0.16
N ILE A 151 6.20 -1.66 -1.13
CA ILE A 151 5.58 -0.34 -1.07
C ILE A 151 4.09 -0.57 -1.32
N LYS A 152 3.28 -0.35 -0.29
CA LYS A 152 1.83 -0.51 -0.34
C LYS A 152 1.17 0.85 -0.44
N PHE A 153 0.53 1.11 -1.57
CA PHE A 153 -0.35 2.26 -1.78
C PHE A 153 -1.77 1.87 -1.37
N ASN A 154 -2.27 2.44 -0.29
CA ASN A 154 -3.66 2.31 0.10
C ASN A 154 -4.45 3.41 -0.60
N PHE A 155 -5.48 3.06 -1.35
CA PHE A 155 -6.29 4.05 -2.03
C PHE A 155 -7.30 4.65 -1.07
N LEU A 156 -7.32 5.97 -1.04
CA LEU A 156 -8.45 6.75 -0.54
C LEU A 156 -9.51 6.85 -1.63
N GLU A 157 -10.71 7.29 -1.27
CA GLU A 157 -11.81 7.38 -2.22
C GLU A 157 -11.46 8.22 -3.47
N PRO A 158 -10.84 9.42 -3.36
CA PRO A 158 -10.45 10.19 -4.54
C PRO A 158 -9.45 9.47 -5.44
N GLY A 159 -8.50 8.72 -4.88
CA GLY A 159 -7.54 7.95 -5.66
C GLY A 159 -8.18 6.75 -6.34
N THR A 160 -9.12 6.09 -5.67
CA THR A 160 -9.90 4.99 -6.27
C THR A 160 -10.67 5.48 -7.48
N GLN A 161 -11.37 6.61 -7.36
CA GLN A 161 -12.14 7.20 -8.47
C GLN A 161 -11.24 7.57 -9.66
N GLN A 162 -10.05 8.12 -9.39
CA GLN A 162 -9.08 8.41 -10.45
C GLN A 162 -8.65 7.14 -11.19
N VAL A 163 -8.34 6.04 -10.48
CA VAL A 163 -8.01 4.76 -11.13
C VAL A 163 -9.18 4.20 -11.94
N LEU A 164 -10.41 4.29 -11.43
CA LEU A 164 -11.60 3.87 -12.16
C LEU A 164 -11.88 4.75 -13.39
N ALA A 165 -11.50 6.02 -13.36
CA ALA A 165 -11.61 6.94 -14.48
C ALA A 165 -10.43 6.86 -15.47
N ALA A 166 -9.35 6.14 -15.11
CA ALA A 166 -8.14 6.03 -15.93
C ALA A 166 -8.47 5.57 -17.36
N ARG A 167 -7.90 6.28 -18.34
CA ARG A 167 -8.14 6.07 -19.77
C ARG A 167 -7.05 5.24 -20.41
N GLU A 168 -5.80 5.51 -20.06
CA GLU A 168 -4.64 4.95 -20.73
C GLU A 168 -3.90 4.00 -19.80
N ARG A 169 -3.55 4.47 -18.59
CA ARG A 169 -2.62 3.74 -17.73
C ARG A 169 -2.62 4.14 -16.27
N VAL A 170 -2.17 3.20 -15.44
CA VAL A 170 -1.72 3.43 -14.07
C VAL A 170 -0.25 3.04 -13.97
N ALA A 171 0.63 3.96 -13.62
CA ALA A 171 2.07 3.72 -13.53
C ALA A 171 2.58 3.86 -12.10
N VAL A 172 3.52 3.01 -11.71
CA VAL A 172 4.28 3.15 -10.46
C VAL A 172 5.71 3.49 -10.80
N LYS A 173 6.27 4.47 -10.09
CA LYS A 173 7.69 4.82 -10.12
C LYS A 173 8.24 4.75 -8.71
N VAL A 174 9.41 4.16 -8.53
CA VAL A 174 10.12 4.03 -7.26
C VAL A 174 11.51 4.63 -7.44
N ARG A 175 11.82 5.63 -6.61
CA ARG A 175 13.12 6.30 -6.56
C ARG A 175 14.12 5.37 -5.90
N LEU A 176 15.29 5.30 -6.50
CA LEU A 176 16.38 4.43 -6.11
C LEU A 176 17.53 5.24 -5.53
N GLN A 177 18.42 4.58 -4.79
CA GLN A 177 19.63 5.24 -4.32
C GLN A 177 20.54 5.60 -5.50
N SER A 178 21.34 6.65 -5.33
CA SER A 178 22.24 7.15 -6.35
C SER A 178 23.34 6.16 -6.73
N ASP A 179 23.63 5.19 -5.85
CA ASP A 179 24.60 4.11 -6.04
C ASP A 179 24.33 3.29 -7.32
N VAL A 180 23.09 3.22 -7.79
CA VAL A 180 22.77 2.60 -9.09
C VAL A 180 23.47 3.30 -10.25
N PHE A 181 23.49 4.65 -10.26
CA PHE A 181 24.14 5.42 -11.31
C PHE A 181 25.65 5.52 -11.13
N ALA A 182 26.15 5.55 -9.89
CA ALA A 182 27.58 5.43 -9.63
C ALA A 182 28.14 4.08 -10.15
N ASN A 183 27.44 2.96 -9.88
CA ASN A 183 27.80 1.64 -10.42
C ASN A 183 27.74 1.58 -11.95
N ALA A 184 26.86 2.37 -12.57
CA ALA A 184 26.75 2.46 -14.02
C ALA A 184 27.81 3.39 -14.66
N GLY A 185 28.68 4.03 -13.87
CA GLY A 185 29.67 4.98 -14.36
C GLY A 185 29.08 6.32 -14.83
N GLU A 186 27.82 6.61 -14.49
CA GLU A 186 27.12 7.84 -14.88
C GLU A 186 27.49 9.04 -13.98
N CYS A 187 28.21 8.81 -12.88
CA CYS A 187 28.78 9.85 -12.06
C CYS A 187 30.30 9.75 -12.02
N THR A 188 30.95 10.70 -12.71
CA THR A 188 32.39 10.89 -12.68
C THR A 188 32.84 11.11 -11.23
N ASP A 189 33.91 10.43 -10.82
CA ASP A 189 34.52 10.49 -9.49
C ASP A 189 33.68 9.94 -8.31
N ALA A 190 32.54 9.29 -8.57
CA ALA A 190 31.68 8.71 -7.55
C ALA A 190 31.79 7.18 -7.52
N SER A 191 32.46 6.62 -6.49
CA SER A 191 32.40 5.18 -6.19
C SER A 191 31.16 4.87 -5.34
N PRO A 192 30.49 3.71 -5.51
CA PRO A 192 29.35 3.31 -4.66
C PRO A 192 29.63 3.47 -3.17
N GLY A 193 28.66 3.96 -2.39
CA GLY A 193 28.81 4.26 -0.97
C GLY A 193 29.62 5.52 -0.62
N SER A 194 30.25 6.20 -1.59
CA SER A 194 31.05 7.41 -1.35
C SER A 194 30.20 8.67 -1.10
N ALA A 195 30.79 9.69 -0.48
CA ALA A 195 30.12 10.98 -0.28
C ALA A 195 29.73 11.66 -1.62
N PRO A 196 30.58 11.66 -2.67
CA PRO A 196 30.19 12.13 -4.01
C PRO A 196 28.97 11.39 -4.59
N THR A 197 28.81 10.09 -4.30
CA THR A 197 27.64 9.33 -4.76
C THR A 197 26.33 9.87 -4.21
N ARG A 198 26.30 10.42 -3.01
CA ARG A 198 25.09 11.05 -2.46
C ARG A 198 24.66 12.29 -3.25
N GLN A 199 25.60 12.93 -3.96
CA GLN A 199 25.35 14.05 -4.86
C GLN A 199 25.01 13.59 -6.28
N CYS A 200 25.24 12.31 -6.59
CA CYS A 200 24.86 11.71 -7.86
C CYS A 200 23.33 11.66 -8.01
N ARG A 201 22.84 11.80 -9.25
CA ARG A 201 21.41 11.79 -9.56
C ARG A 201 20.79 10.44 -9.19
N LYS A 202 19.50 10.45 -8.83
CA LYS A 202 18.77 9.25 -8.39
C LYS A 202 17.90 8.68 -9.50
N PRO A 203 18.05 7.39 -9.87
CA PRO A 203 17.17 6.77 -10.83
C PRO A 203 15.75 6.58 -10.30
N TYR A 204 14.84 6.32 -11.24
CA TYR A 204 13.58 5.66 -10.96
C TYR A 204 13.52 4.32 -11.68
N THR A 205 13.02 3.29 -11.00
CA THR A 205 12.46 2.10 -11.65
C THR A 205 10.95 2.18 -11.62
N GLY A 206 10.26 1.63 -12.62
CA GLY A 206 8.81 1.66 -12.64
C GLY A 206 8.17 0.58 -13.49
N ARG A 207 6.84 0.52 -13.35
CA ARG A 207 5.96 -0.36 -14.13
C ARG A 207 4.66 0.33 -14.45
N THR A 208 4.09 -0.02 -15.60
CA THR A 208 2.80 0.47 -16.06
C THR A 208 1.78 -0.67 -16.12
N ILE A 209 0.54 -0.37 -15.74
CA ILE A 209 -0.66 -1.18 -15.93
C ILE A 209 -1.51 -0.47 -16.99
N GLU A 210 -1.64 -1.06 -18.16
CA GLU A 210 -2.32 -0.48 -19.33
C GLU A 210 -3.10 -1.54 -20.11
N GLY A 211 -3.89 -1.10 -21.10
CA GLY A 211 -4.65 -1.98 -21.99
C GLY A 211 -5.52 -3.00 -21.23
N PRO A 212 -5.48 -4.30 -21.59
CA PRO A 212 -6.28 -5.33 -20.91
C PRO A 212 -5.98 -5.46 -19.40
N ALA A 213 -4.76 -5.16 -18.95
CA ALA A 213 -4.41 -5.21 -17.54
C ALA A 213 -5.07 -4.07 -16.76
N LEU A 214 -5.19 -2.88 -17.37
CA LEU A 214 -5.93 -1.76 -16.80
C LEU A 214 -7.41 -2.09 -16.63
N VAL A 215 -8.03 -2.73 -17.63
CA VAL A 215 -9.42 -3.19 -17.52
C VAL A 215 -9.58 -4.15 -16.34
N LYS A 216 -8.67 -5.12 -16.18
CA LYS A 216 -8.68 -6.04 -15.03
C LYS A 216 -8.54 -5.32 -13.69
N LEU A 217 -7.65 -4.33 -13.59
CA LEU A 217 -7.50 -3.52 -12.38
C LEU A 217 -8.80 -2.77 -12.05
N LYS A 218 -9.39 -2.11 -13.06
CA LYS A 218 -10.63 -1.34 -12.90
C LYS A 218 -11.79 -2.22 -12.48
N THR A 219 -11.95 -3.40 -13.08
CA THR A 219 -12.96 -4.38 -12.66
C THR A 219 -12.70 -4.89 -11.25
N PHE A 220 -11.44 -5.13 -10.90
CA PHE A 220 -11.08 -5.56 -9.55
C PHE A 220 -11.36 -4.47 -8.49
N PHE A 221 -11.13 -3.19 -8.81
CA PHE A 221 -11.42 -2.06 -7.91
C PHE A 221 -12.88 -1.61 -7.92
N GLY A 222 -13.61 -1.87 -9.02
CA GLY A 222 -15.02 -1.59 -9.15
C GLY A 222 -15.86 -2.32 -8.10
N PRO A 223 -17.13 -1.93 -7.91
CA PRO A 223 -18.01 -2.54 -6.90
C PRO A 223 -18.05 -4.07 -7.08
N PRO A 224 -18.12 -4.84 -5.98
CA PRO A 224 -18.20 -6.29 -6.07
C PRO A 224 -19.43 -6.67 -6.89
N THR A 225 -19.23 -7.39 -7.99
CA THR A 225 -20.35 -7.96 -8.76
C THR A 225 -21.07 -8.99 -7.89
N ALA A 226 -22.41 -8.99 -7.93
CA ALA A 226 -23.26 -9.80 -7.05
C ALA A 226 -22.96 -11.31 -7.10
N GLU A 227 -22.33 -11.80 -8.18
CA GLU A 227 -21.90 -13.19 -8.34
C GLU A 227 -20.79 -13.63 -7.36
N ALA A 228 -20.01 -12.69 -6.80
CA ALA A 228 -18.94 -13.03 -5.85
C ALA A 228 -19.46 -13.45 -4.46
N THR A 229 -20.77 -13.37 -4.21
CA THR A 229 -21.41 -13.67 -2.93
C THR A 229 -22.11 -15.03 -2.89
N ARG A 230 -22.17 -15.76 -4.01
CA ARG A 230 -22.89 -17.06 -4.12
C ARG A 230 -21.99 -18.29 -4.26
N GLY A 231 -20.68 -18.11 -4.15
CA GLY A 231 -19.70 -19.18 -4.34
C GLY A 231 -18.74 -19.33 -3.17
N GLN A 232 -19.29 -19.53 -1.96
CA GLN A 232 -18.61 -20.19 -0.85
C GLN A 232 -19.63 -21.03 -0.08
#